data_AF-A0A2X3I4D4-F1
#
_entry.id   AF-A0A2X3I4D4-F1
#
_cell.length_a   1.000
_cell.length_b   1.000
_cell.length_c   1.000
_cell.angle_alpha   90.00
_cell.angle_beta   90.00
_cell.angle_gamma   90.00
#
_symmetry.space_group_name_H-M   'P 1'
#
loop_
_entity.id
_entity.type
_entity.pdbx_description
1 polymer ?
#
loop_
_entity_poly.entity_id
_entity_poly.type
_entity_poly.pdbx_seq_one_letter_code
_entity_poly.pdbx_strand_id
1 'polypeptide(L)' 'MWGEVYLFSMCILEEMQWKRTKSVSSAEFFHGTLELLEKEVPLFLVKGEGRCRALDERVERFARKNN' A
#
# COMPACT_ATOMS: atom_id res chain seq x y z
N MET A 1 6.15 -9.61 -5.04
CA MET A 1 5.78 -8.21 -4.73
C MET A 1 5.67 -7.92 -3.23
N TRP A 2 5.21 -8.84 -2.36
CA TRP A 2 5.15 -8.54 -0.91
C TRP A 2 6.53 -8.25 -0.29
N GLY A 3 7.54 -9.08 -0.57
CA GLY A 3 8.89 -8.90 -0.02
C GLY A 3 9.54 -7.58 -0.43
N GLU A 4 9.36 -7.20 -1.70
CA GLU A 4 9.86 -5.96 -2.28
C GLU A 4 9.21 -4.73 -1.63
N VAL A 5 7.89 -4.76 -1.41
CA VAL A 5 7.15 -3.68 -0.72
C VAL A 5 7.55 -3.59 0.76
N TYR A 6 7.73 -4.73 1.41
CA TYR A 6 8.16 -4.77 2.81
C TYR A 6 9.55 -4.18 2.99
N LEU A 7 10.51 -4.57 2.13
CA LEU A 7 11.86 -4.01 2.10
C LEU A 7 11.84 -2.52 1.78
N PHE A 8 11.04 -2.08 0.80
CA PHE A 8 10.94 -0.66 0.46
C PHE A 8 10.42 0.17 1.64
N SER A 9 9.43 -0.34 2.39
CA SER A 9 8.93 0.32 3.60
C SER A 9 10.01 0.39 4.68
N MET A 10 10.60 -0.75 5.05
CA MET A 10 11.50 -0.84 6.19
C MET A 10 12.88 -0.22 5.90
N CYS A 11 13.57 -0.68 4.85
CA CYS A 11 14.93 -0.25 4.57
C CYS A 11 14.97 1.14 3.93
N ILE A 12 14.11 1.40 2.95
CA ILE A 12 14.23 2.64 2.17
C ILE A 12 13.50 3.78 2.87
N LEU A 13 12.22 3.61 3.18
CA LEU A 13 11.43 4.70 3.75
C LEU A 13 11.70 4.93 5.24
N GLU A 14 11.64 3.91 6.07
CA GLU A 14 11.81 4.04 7.53
C GLU A 14 13.28 4.25 7.90
N GLU A 15 14.20 3.39 7.46
CA GLU A 15 15.61 3.44 7.85
C GLU A 15 16.39 4.56 7.15
N MET A 16 16.33 4.69 5.81
CA MET A 16 17.17 5.65 5.08
C MET A 16 16.53 7.05 4.93
N GLN A 17 15.21 7.13 4.71
CA GLN A 17 14.52 8.41 4.47
C GLN A 17 13.82 8.98 5.71
N TRP A 18 13.85 8.23 6.83
CA TRP A 18 13.18 8.58 8.09
C TRP A 18 11.72 9.01 7.89
N LYS A 19 11.01 8.32 7.00
CA LYS A 19 9.59 8.49 6.75
C LYS A 19 8.81 7.42 7.50
N ARG A 20 7.83 7.85 8.28
CA ARG A 20 6.85 6.94 8.88
C ARG A 20 5.99 6.36 7.76
N THR A 21 5.94 5.04 7.67
CA THR A 21 5.14 4.31 6.70
C THR A 21 4.63 3.02 7.33
N LYS A 22 3.69 2.35 6.66
CA LYS A 22 3.24 1.01 7.03
C LYS A 22 3.02 0.20 5.76
N SER A 23 3.75 -0.91 5.64
CA SER A 23 3.48 -1.93 4.63
C SER A 23 2.21 -2.71 4.97
N VAL A 24 1.31 -2.83 3.99
CA VAL A 24 0.03 -3.55 4.11
C VAL A 24 -0.24 -4.30 2.81
N SER A 25 -0.71 -5.54 2.91
CA SER A 25 -1.06 -6.33 1.73
C SER A 25 -2.42 -5.88 1.19
N SER A 26 -2.62 -5.98 -0.13
CA SER A 26 -3.90 -5.61 -0.75
C SER A 26 -5.09 -6.43 -0.24
N ALA A 27 -4.85 -7.63 0.28
CA ALA A 27 -5.88 -8.45 0.92
C ALA A 27 -6.34 -7.83 2.25
N GLU A 28 -5.40 -7.43 3.10
CA GLU A 28 -5.66 -6.90 4.44
C GLU A 28 -6.09 -5.43 4.45
N PHE A 29 -5.85 -4.70 3.35
CA PHE A 29 -6.15 -3.26 3.26
C PHE A 29 -7.59 -2.92 3.68
N PHE A 30 -8.57 -3.75 3.26
CA PHE A 30 -9.99 -3.52 3.55
C PHE A 30 -10.45 -4.01 4.93
N HIS A 31 -9.52 -4.50 5.76
CA HIS A 31 -9.79 -5.02 7.10
C HIS A 31 -9.23 -4.10 8.21
N GLY A 32 -9.14 -2.80 7.92
CA GLY A 32 -8.83 -1.75 8.90
C GLY A 32 -7.97 -0.62 8.32
N THR A 33 -6.95 -0.95 7.54
CA THR A 33 -6.01 0.07 6.99
C THR A 33 -6.70 1.10 6.11
N LEU A 34 -7.80 0.75 5.45
CA LEU A 34 -8.59 1.67 4.63
C LEU A 34 -8.97 2.96 5.37
N GLU A 35 -9.17 2.89 6.70
CA GLU A 35 -9.58 4.02 7.53
C GLU A 35 -8.47 5.06 7.69
N LEU A 36 -7.22 4.68 7.44
CA LEU A 36 -6.07 5.59 7.48
C LEU A 36 -5.88 6.38 6.19
N LEU A 37 -6.57 6.02 5.09
CA LEU A 37 -6.41 6.70 3.81
C LEU A 37 -7.29 7.96 3.76
N GLU A 38 -6.65 9.11 3.90
CA GLU A 38 -7.26 10.44 3.76
C GLU A 38 -6.56 11.24 2.64
N LYS A 39 -7.12 12.38 2.22
CA LYS A 39 -6.64 13.18 1.07
C LYS A 39 -5.16 13.57 1.10
N GLU A 40 -4.58 13.68 2.29
CA GLU A 40 -3.17 14.10 2.46
C GLU A 40 -2.23 12.92 2.74
N VAL A 41 -2.76 11.69 2.81
CA VAL A 41 -1.98 10.49 3.12
C VAL A 41 -1.45 9.87 1.81
N PRO A 42 -0.11 9.83 1.62
CA PRO A 42 0.47 9.24 0.42
C PRO A 42 0.31 7.71 0.44
N LEU A 43 -0.19 7.16 -0.68
CA LEU A 43 -0.32 5.72 -0.90
C LEU A 43 0.62 5.27 -2.03
N PHE A 44 1.54 4.36 -1.72
CA PHE A 44 2.33 3.64 -2.71
C PHE A 44 1.73 2.27 -2.97
N LEU A 45 1.07 2.10 -4.12
CA LEU A 45 0.48 0.82 -4.54
C LEU A 45 1.34 0.15 -5.61
N VAL A 46 1.91 -1.01 -5.28
CA VAL A 46 2.65 -1.85 -6.24
C VAL A 46 1.75 -2.98 -6.70
N LYS A 47 1.44 -3.01 -8.00
CA LYS A 47 0.53 -3.99 -8.60
C LYS A 47 1.31 -5.15 -9.20
N GLY A 48 0.93 -6.38 -8.85
CA GLY A 48 1.44 -7.57 -9.52
C GLY A 48 0.75 -7.83 -10.87
N GLU A 49 1.33 -8.72 -11.67
CA GLU A 49 0.70 -9.27 -12.88
C GLU A 49 0.07 -10.66 -12.65
N GLY A 50 0.22 -11.22 -11.45
CA GLY A 50 -0.27 -12.55 -11.11
C GLY A 50 -1.73 -12.59 -10.63
N ARG A 51 -2.13 -13.75 -10.11
CA ARG A 51 -3.51 -14.05 -9.64
C ARG A 51 -4.07 -13.04 -8.62
N CYS A 52 -3.22 -12.43 -7.80
CA CYS A 52 -3.64 -11.48 -6.78
C CYS A 52 -3.90 -10.06 -7.32
N ARG A 53 -3.68 -9.80 -8.62
CA ARG A 53 -3.85 -8.47 -9.23
C ARG A 53 -5.23 -7.88 -9.01
N ALA A 54 -6.28 -8.71 -9.00
CA ALA A 54 -7.64 -8.26 -8.74
C ALA A 54 -7.80 -7.57 -7.37
N LEU A 55 -7.00 -7.97 -6.37
CA LEU A 55 -6.96 -7.33 -5.06
C LEU A 55 -6.28 -5.97 -5.14
N ASP A 56 -5.15 -5.87 -5.84
CA ASP A 56 -4.45 -4.59 -6.04
C ASP A 56 -5.34 -3.57 -6.78
N GLU A 57 -6.04 -4.02 -7.83
CA GLU A 57 -6.99 -3.19 -8.58
C GLU A 57 -8.18 -2.74 -7.73
N ARG A 58 -8.60 -3.55 -6.75
CA ARG A 58 -9.64 -3.15 -5.80
C ARG A 58 -9.15 -1.98 -4.92
N VAL A 59 -7.91 -2.04 -4.43
CA VAL A 59 -7.29 -0.95 -3.67
C VAL A 59 -7.15 0.30 -4.55
N GLU A 60 -6.69 0.16 -5.80
CA GLU A 60 -6.56 1.28 -6.73
C GLU A 60 -7.90 2.01 -6.95
N ARG A 61 -8.97 1.26 -7.26
CA ARG A 61 -10.31 1.85 -7.47
C ARG A 61 -10.81 2.57 -6.22
N PHE A 62 -10.55 2.03 -5.04
CA PHE A 62 -10.90 2.69 -3.78
C PHE A 62 -10.09 3.98 -3.58
N ALA A 63 -8.78 3.92 -3.78
CA ALA A 63 -7.89 5.07 -3.59
C ALA A 63 -8.27 6.21 -4.54
N ARG A 64 -8.47 5.94 -5.84
CA ARG A 64 -8.84 6.99 -6.83
C ARG A 64 -10.20 7.65 -6.58
N LYS A 65 -11.09 7.00 -5.81
CA LYS A 65 -12.41 7.55 -5.50
C LYS A 65 -12.37 8.44 -4.26
N ASN A 66 -11.50 8.13 -3.30
CA ASN A 66 -11.50 8.74 -1.97
C ASN A 66 -10.27 9.65 -1.72
N ASN A 67 -9.27 9.61 -2.60
CA ASN A 67 -8.07 10.44 -2.62
C ASN A 67 -8.02 11.20 -3.95
#